data_AF-A0A2V9VGM7-F1
#
_entry.id   AF-A0A2V9VGM7-F1
#
_cell.length_a   1.000
_cell.length_b   1.000
_cell.length_c   1.000
_cell.angle_alpha   90.00
_cell.angle_beta   90.00
_cell.angle_gamma   90.00
#
_symmetry.space_group_name_H-M   'P 1'
#
loop_
_entity.id
_entity.type
_entity.pdbx_description
1 polymer ?
#
loop_
_entity_poly.entity_id
_entity_poly.type
_entity_poly.pdbx_seq_one_letter_code
_entity_poly.pdbx_strand_id
1 'polypeptide(L)' 'MHTIESELDVQELHRQVVLETDTAQRAEAIAAIRSLLEEERALPHSAEDRASLQVSEMVLDFLEELPARVKQT' A
#
# COMPACT_ATOMS: atom_id res chain seq x y z
N MET A 1 -14.93 -17.29 -8.98
CA MET A 1 -14.19 -17.43 -7.71
C MET A 1 -12.72 -17.20 -8.03
N HIS A 2 -12.32 -15.93 -8.15
CA HIS A 2 -10.91 -15.55 -8.28
C HIS A 2 -10.40 -15.31 -6.86
N THR A 3 -10.16 -16.44 -6.19
CA THR A 3 -9.51 -16.50 -4.89
C THR A 3 -8.05 -16.16 -5.14
N ILE A 4 -7.62 -14.98 -4.70
CA ILE A 4 -6.38 -14.80 -3.93
C ILE A 4 -5.17 -15.64 -4.42
N GLU A 5 -4.90 -15.68 -5.73
CA GLU A 5 -3.57 -16.06 -6.25
C GLU A 5 -2.63 -14.84 -6.23
N SER A 6 -3.09 -13.70 -5.72
CA SER A 6 -2.34 -12.45 -5.49
C SER A 6 -1.96 -12.22 -4.02
N GLU A 7 -1.98 -13.27 -3.19
CA GLU A 7 -1.39 -13.31 -1.84
C GLU A 7 0.15 -13.31 -1.84
N LEU A 8 0.78 -12.97 -2.98
CA LEU A 8 1.98 -12.11 -2.99
C LEU A 8 1.56 -10.66 -2.68
N ASP A 9 0.68 -10.52 -1.70
CA ASP A 9 0.95 -10.10 -0.33
C ASP A 9 1.12 -8.59 -0.30
N VAL A 10 0.03 -7.90 0.02
CA VAL A 10 0.06 -6.47 0.34
C VAL A 10 1.19 -6.18 1.34
N GLN A 11 1.54 -7.13 2.22
CA GLN A 11 2.71 -7.03 3.09
C GLN A 11 4.04 -7.07 2.34
N GLU A 12 4.19 -7.90 1.31
CA GLU A 12 5.38 -7.95 0.45
C GLU A 12 5.52 -6.67 -0.37
N LEU A 13 4.41 -6.14 -0.90
CA LEU A 13 4.40 -4.83 -1.56
C LEU A 13 4.78 -3.70 -0.61
N HIS A 14 4.20 -3.66 0.59
CA HIS A 14 4.61 -2.70 1.63
C HIS A 14 6.08 -2.86 2.01
N ARG A 15 6.59 -4.11 2.10
CA ARG A 15 8.01 -4.38 2.38
C ARG A 15 8.91 -3.85 1.27
N GLN A 16 8.53 -4.04 0.00
CA GLN A 16 9.28 -3.49 -1.14
C GLN A 16 9.30 -1.96 -1.11
N VAL A 17 8.18 -1.30 -0.82
CA VAL A 17 8.10 0.16 -0.65
C VAL A 17 9.02 0.65 0.47
N VAL A 18 9.07 -0.06 1.60
CA VAL A 18 9.95 0.28 2.73
C VAL A 18 11.44 0.12 2.38
N LEU A 19 11.78 -0.94 1.65
CA LEU A 19 13.15 -1.23 1.25
C LEU A 19 13.64 -0.38 0.07
N GLU A 20 12.73 0.27 -0.66
CA GLU A 20 13.07 1.11 -1.81
C GLU A 20 13.69 2.45 -1.37
N THR A 21 14.97 2.57 -1.69
CA THR A 21 15.80 3.74 -1.35
C THR A 21 15.60 4.88 -2.35
N ASP A 22 15.22 4.58 -3.60
CA ASP A 22 14.89 5.58 -4.61
C ASP A 22 13.52 6.19 -4.32
N THR A 23 13.49 7.50 -4.08
CA THR A 23 12.27 8.21 -3.72
C THR A 23 11.24 8.27 -4.85
N ALA A 24 11.69 8.28 -6.11
CA ALA A 24 10.80 8.29 -7.27
C ALA A 24 10.20 6.89 -7.49
N GLN A 25 11.03 5.84 -7.41
CA GLN A 25 10.56 4.46 -7.54
C GLN A 25 9.60 4.08 -6.40
N ARG A 26 9.88 4.54 -5.18
CA ARG A 26 8.98 4.37 -4.03
C ARG A 26 7.64 5.07 -4.23
N ALA A 27 7.65 6.30 -4.76
CA ALA A 27 6.41 7.03 -5.04
C ALA A 27 5.56 6.33 -6.13
N GLU A 28 6.21 5.78 -7.17
CA GLU A 28 5.54 5.00 -8.22
C GLU A 28 4.90 3.72 -7.64
N ALA A 29 5.62 3.01 -6.78
CA ALA A 29 5.09 1.82 -6.09
C ALA A 29 3.89 2.17 -5.19
N ILE A 30 3.95 3.26 -4.42
CA ILE A 30 2.83 3.74 -3.60
C ILE A 30 1.61 4.07 -4.48
N ALA A 31 1.81 4.75 -5.62
CA ALA A 31 0.73 5.09 -6.55
C ALA A 31 0.08 3.85 -7.16
N ALA A 32 0.87 2.82 -7.50
CA ALA A 32 0.36 1.55 -8.00
C ALA A 32 -0.50 0.83 -6.95
N ILE A 33 -0.04 0.76 -5.70
CA ILE A 33 -0.80 0.11 -4.61
C ILE A 33 -2.09 0.90 -4.33
N ARG A 34 -2.06 2.23 -4.32
CA ARG A 34 -3.27 3.06 -4.16
C ARG A 34 -4.31 2.80 -5.27
N SER A 35 -3.87 2.62 -6.51
CA SER A 35 -4.77 2.30 -7.62
C SER A 35 -5.46 0.95 -7.40
N LEU A 36 -4.72 -0.07 -6.94
CA LEU A 36 -5.29 -1.37 -6.59
C LEU A 36 -6.28 -1.28 -5.42
N LEU A 37 -5.97 -0.48 -4.38
CA LEU A 37 -6.89 -0.26 -3.26
C LEU A 37 -8.19 0.44 -3.69
N GLU A 38 -8.12 1.36 -4.66
CA GLU A 38 -9.30 2.02 -5.20
C GLU A 38 -10.20 1.06 -5.98
N GLU A 39 -9.60 0.17 -6.79
CA GLU A 39 -10.31 -0.91 -7.48
C GLU A 39 -10.98 -1.86 -6.48
N GLU A 40 -10.25 -2.28 -5.43
CA GLU A 40 -10.79 -3.12 -4.36
C GLU A 40 -11.94 -2.42 -3.63
N ARG A 41 -11.85 -1.12 -3.35
CA ARG A 41 -12.90 -0.37 -2.66
C ARG A 41 -14.23 -0.32 -3.42
N ALA A 42 -14.20 -0.45 -4.75
CA ALA A 42 -15.39 -0.52 -5.58
C ALA A 42 -16.14 -1.86 -5.45
N LEU A 43 -15.51 -2.89 -4.86
CA LEU A 43 -16.06 -4.21 -4.67
C LEU A 43 -16.80 -4.35 -3.32
N PRO A 44 -17.83 -5.21 -3.24
CA PRO A 44 -18.51 -5.50 -1.99
C PRO A 44 -17.62 -6.35 -1.07
N HIS A 45 -17.07 -5.69 -0.06
CA HIS A 45 -16.19 -6.29 0.96
C HIS A 45 -16.91 -6.56 2.28
N SER A 46 -16.44 -7.58 3.01
CA SER A 46 -16.82 -7.82 4.41
C SER A 46 -16.31 -6.68 5.30
N ALA A 47 -16.77 -6.62 6.56
CA ALA A 47 -16.29 -5.60 7.50
C ALA A 47 -14.79 -5.76 7.81
N GLU A 48 -14.30 -7.00 7.83
CA GLU A 48 -12.88 -7.33 8.08
C GLU A 48 -12.00 -6.91 6.91
N ASP A 49 -12.41 -7.20 5.68
CA ASP A 49 -11.68 -6.81 4.46
C ASP A 49 -11.58 -5.29 4.33
N ARG A 50 -12.67 -4.57 4.66
CA ARG A 50 -12.66 -3.09 4.68
C ARG A 50 -11.67 -2.54 5.71
N ALA A 51 -11.58 -3.15 6.89
CA ALA A 51 -10.62 -2.74 7.91
C ALA A 51 -9.18 -2.98 7.43
N SER A 52 -8.92 -4.09 6.73
CA SER A 52 -7.62 -4.40 6.13
C SER A 52 -7.22 -3.37 5.06
N LEU A 53 -8.15 -3.00 4.17
CA LEU A 53 -7.94 -1.95 3.16
C LEU A 53 -7.60 -0.60 3.83
N GLN A 54 -8.35 -0.23 4.87
CA GLN A 54 -8.13 1.03 5.60
C GLN A 54 -6.77 1.07 6.31
N VAL A 55 -6.33 -0.05 6.90
CA VAL A 55 -4.99 -0.16 7.49
C VAL A 55 -3.91 -0.01 6.42
N SER A 56 -4.13 -0.58 5.23
CA SER A 56 -3.18 -0.46 4.12
C SER A 56 -3.06 0.99 3.62
N GLU A 57 -4.16 1.72 3.50
CA GLU A 57 -4.15 3.15 3.19
C GLU A 57 -3.32 3.94 4.23
N MET A 58 -3.54 3.71 5.53
CA MET A 58 -2.78 4.37 6.59
C MET A 58 -1.28 4.08 6.53
N VAL A 59 -0.89 2.84 6.18
CA VAL A 59 0.53 2.48 6.02
C VAL A 59 1.13 3.23 4.83
N LEU A 60 0.44 3.30 3.69
CA LEU A 60 0.94 4.02 2.51
C LEU A 60 1.12 5.51 2.77
N ASP A 61 0.17 6.14 3.48
CA ASP A 61 0.29 7.56 3.88
C ASP A 61 1.52 7.78 4.75
N PHE A 62 1.78 6.88 5.71
CA PHE A 62 2.99 6.94 6.51
C PHE A 62 4.28 6.80 5.68
N LEU A 63 4.30 5.87 4.71
CA LEU A 63 5.45 5.61 3.85
C LEU A 63 5.74 6.76 2.86
N GLU A 64 4.70 7.46 2.41
CA GLU A 64 4.82 8.66 1.57
C GLU A 64 5.46 9.83 2.34
N GLU A 65 5.18 9.95 3.64
CA GLU A 65 5.73 11.00 4.50
C GLU A 65 7.16 10.73 5.01
N LEU A 66 7.63 9.48 5.01
CA LEU A 66 8.99 9.11 5.45
C LEU A 66 10.12 9.97 4.85
N PRO A 67 10.22 10.21 3.53
CA PRO A 67 11.27 11.06 2.96
C PRO A 67 11.25 12.52 3.46
N ALA A 68 10.10 13.03 3.91
CA ALA A 68 10.01 14.36 4.49
C ALA A 68 10.52 14.38 5.95
N ARG A 69 10.24 13.31 6.71
CA ARG A 69 10.63 13.17 8.12
C ARG A 69 12.14 12.91 8.30
N VAL A 70 12.76 12.13 7.42
CA VAL A 70 14.21 11.83 7.48
C VAL A 70 15.08 13.05 7.21
N LYS A 71 14.58 14.05 6.47
CA LYS A 71 15.31 15.31 6.21
C LYS A 71 15.31 16.29 7.40
N GLN A 72 14.55 16.02 8.46
CA GLN A 72 14.42 16.89 9.63
C GLN A 72 15.28 16.46 10.84
N THR A 73 16.03 15.36 10.73
CA THR A 73 16.98 14.84 11.73
C THR A 73 18.40 14.96 11.24
#